data_AF-A0A4Q7UF36-F1
#
_entry.id   AF-A0A4Q7UF36-F1
#
_cell.length_a   1.000
_cell.length_b   1.000
_cell.length_c   1.000
_cell.angle_alpha   90.00
_cell.angle_beta   90.00
_cell.angle_gamma   90.00
#
_symmetry.space_group_name_H-M   'P 1'
#
loop_
_entity.id
_entity.type
_entity.pdbx_description
1 polymer ?
#
loop_
_entity_poly.entity_id
_entity_poly.type
_entity_poly.pdbx_seq_one_letter_code
_entity_poly.pdbx_strand_id
1 'polypeptide(L)'
;MESWWAKGADWSRFVTHHNCMIDACGRVAGGGRVAGGRRAAGRWAGGGWGRGGVSGVGWGRARFSVIDMAGRYGEDVLAGDWRRRKVTPEVDAEPDLVVEDADSGFCGAVVSFEAGAVVLEDRHGKRRNFPLLPAAFLLDGSPVTLRRPTRAPVPAARRRTASGSVAVDNVRAQVAKASRIWVEGIHDAALVERIWGDDLRIEGVVVEPLDGIDALDAEVRDFGPGPTRRLGVLVDHLVPGSKESRIVARVNSPHVLVTGHPYVDVWQAVKPAALGIAAWPVVPPGQPWKEGVCAALGVAEPADMWRHILSRVNSFADVETPLINAMERLIDFVTEPA
;
A
#
# COMPACT_ATOMS: atom_id res chain seq x y z
N MET A 1 -29.19 -12.89 -31.94
CA MET A 1 -28.43 -14.08 -31.55
C MET A 1 -28.41 -14.11 -30.02
N GLU A 2 -29.53 -14.52 -29.44
CA GLU A 2 -29.77 -14.50 -27.99
C GLU A 2 -29.30 -15.82 -27.34
N SER A 3 -29.42 -15.90 -26.00
CA SER A 3 -29.30 -17.13 -25.18
C SER A 3 -27.95 -17.53 -24.53
N TRP A 4 -27.15 -16.59 -23.99
CA TRP A 4 -26.13 -16.91 -22.98
C TRP A 4 -26.08 -16.00 -21.72
N TRP A 5 -26.75 -14.84 -21.72
CA TRP A 5 -26.61 -13.82 -20.67
C TRP A 5 -27.57 -13.97 -19.46
N ALA A 6 -28.44 -14.99 -19.45
CA ALA A 6 -29.47 -15.17 -18.43
C ALA A 6 -29.11 -16.20 -17.33
N LYS A 7 -27.97 -16.00 -16.65
CA LYS A 7 -27.69 -16.62 -15.33
C LYS A 7 -26.97 -15.61 -14.45
N GLY A 8 -27.64 -15.15 -13.40
CA GLY A 8 -27.10 -14.17 -12.45
C GLY A 8 -25.81 -14.67 -11.80
N ALA A 9 -24.69 -14.14 -12.26
CA ALA A 9 -23.41 -14.32 -11.61
C ALA A 9 -23.38 -13.43 -10.37
N ASP A 10 -23.22 -14.04 -9.20
CA ASP A 10 -22.92 -13.32 -7.95
C ASP A 10 -21.48 -12.81 -8.02
N TRP A 11 -21.31 -11.61 -8.57
CA TRP A 11 -20.01 -10.97 -8.79
C TRP A 11 -19.25 -10.63 -7.50
N SER A 12 -19.88 -10.73 -6.32
CA SER A 12 -19.20 -10.58 -5.02
C SER A 12 -18.03 -11.56 -4.83
N ARG A 13 -18.05 -12.70 -5.54
CA ARG A 13 -17.03 -13.76 -5.46
C ARG A 13 -15.80 -13.55 -6.35
N PHE A 14 -15.87 -12.69 -7.38
CA PHE A 14 -14.74 -12.50 -8.29
C PHE A 14 -13.62 -11.65 -7.66
N VAL A 15 -13.99 -10.77 -6.73
CA VAL A 15 -13.07 -9.90 -5.97
C VAL A 15 -12.20 -10.68 -4.95
N THR A 16 -12.50 -11.96 -4.67
CA THR A 16 -11.84 -12.73 -3.60
C THR A 16 -10.69 -13.64 -4.04
N HIS A 17 -10.49 -13.89 -5.34
CA HIS A 17 -9.58 -14.93 -5.85
C HIS A 17 -8.25 -14.41 -6.42
N HIS A 18 -7.46 -13.70 -5.60
CA HIS A 18 -6.02 -13.49 -5.84
C HIS A 18 -5.12 -13.70 -4.61
N ASN A 19 -5.67 -14.21 -3.50
CA ASN A 19 -4.97 -14.28 -2.20
C ASN A 19 -4.58 -15.71 -1.78
N CYS A 20 -4.12 -16.56 -2.70
CA CYS A 20 -3.75 -17.95 -2.39
C CYS A 20 -2.67 -18.54 -3.31
N MET A 21 -1.47 -17.95 -3.35
CA MET A 21 -0.30 -18.64 -3.94
C MET A 21 1.08 -18.23 -3.39
N ILE A 22 1.17 -17.78 -2.13
CA ILE A 22 2.45 -17.68 -1.40
C ILE A 22 2.26 -18.26 0.01
N ASP A 23 2.44 -19.58 0.13
CA ASP A 23 2.95 -20.25 1.34
C ASP A 23 3.22 -21.74 1.03
N ALA A 24 4.39 -22.01 0.45
CA ALA A 24 4.86 -23.36 0.16
C ALA A 24 6.31 -23.56 0.66
N CYS A 25 6.58 -23.18 1.92
CA CYS A 25 7.81 -23.55 2.60
C CYS A 25 7.60 -24.86 3.37
N GLY A 26 7.98 -25.98 2.74
CA GLY A 26 7.78 -27.30 3.32
C GLY A 26 8.67 -27.56 4.54
N ARG A 27 8.07 -28.08 5.63
CA ARG A 27 8.81 -28.77 6.69
C ARG A 27 8.06 -30.03 7.13
N VAL A 28 8.84 -31.10 7.32
CA VAL A 28 8.37 -32.48 7.51
C VAL A 28 8.03 -32.79 8.97
N ALA A 29 6.83 -33.33 9.21
CA ALA A 29 6.46 -34.30 10.25
C ALA A 29 4.98 -34.70 10.03
N GLY A 30 4.50 -35.91 10.28
CA GLY A 30 5.17 -37.10 10.81
C GLY A 30 4.22 -37.98 11.64
N GLY A 31 3.38 -38.78 10.99
CA GLY A 31 2.69 -39.96 11.57
C GLY A 31 1.57 -39.73 12.60
N GLY A 32 0.49 -40.54 12.51
CA GLY A 32 -0.52 -40.66 13.57
C GLY A 32 -1.92 -41.04 13.07
N ARG A 33 -2.30 -42.32 13.18
CA ARG A 33 -3.69 -42.78 12.98
C ARG A 33 -4.43 -42.85 14.33
N VAL A 34 -5.76 -42.96 14.25
CA VAL A 34 -6.68 -43.83 15.04
C VAL A 34 -7.85 -43.08 15.72
N ALA A 35 -9.06 -43.56 15.43
CA ALA A 35 -10.36 -43.42 16.14
C ALA A 35 -10.91 -42.00 16.41
N GLY A 36 -12.23 -41.76 16.49
CA GLY A 36 -13.39 -42.65 16.33
C GLY A 36 -14.14 -42.94 17.63
N GLY A 37 -15.24 -42.20 17.93
CA GLY A 37 -16.21 -42.65 18.94
C GLY A 37 -16.96 -41.60 19.79
N ARG A 38 -18.19 -41.27 19.38
CA ARG A 38 -19.44 -41.21 20.19
C ARG A 38 -19.45 -40.57 21.61
N ARG A 39 -20.39 -39.61 21.77
CA ARG A 39 -21.37 -39.46 22.90
C ARG A 39 -20.79 -39.13 24.31
N ALA A 40 -21.51 -38.50 25.26
CA ALA A 40 -22.77 -37.73 25.26
C ALA A 40 -22.86 -36.86 26.54
N ALA A 41 -23.85 -35.96 26.56
CA ALA A 41 -24.49 -35.25 27.69
C ALA A 41 -23.95 -35.38 29.14
N GLY A 42 -23.79 -34.22 29.80
CA GLY A 42 -23.75 -34.08 31.26
C GLY A 42 -24.39 -32.76 31.71
N ARG A 43 -25.49 -32.82 32.47
CA ARG A 43 -26.30 -31.67 32.93
C ARG A 43 -26.30 -31.62 34.47
N TRP A 44 -25.75 -30.56 35.06
CA TRP A 44 -26.01 -30.07 36.43
C TRP A 44 -25.75 -28.54 36.40
N ALA A 45 -26.58 -27.57 36.83
CA ALA A 45 -27.64 -27.43 37.85
C ALA A 45 -27.14 -26.91 39.23
N GLY A 46 -27.76 -25.82 39.72
CA GLY A 46 -27.41 -25.05 40.94
C GLY A 46 -26.44 -23.89 40.63
N GLY A 47 -26.75 -22.60 40.80
CA GLY A 47 -27.32 -21.87 41.94
C GLY A 47 -26.24 -20.85 42.38
N GLY A 48 -26.47 -19.60 42.79
CA GLY A 48 -27.67 -18.85 43.15
C GLY A 48 -27.35 -17.99 44.38
N TRP A 49 -27.73 -16.70 44.37
CA TRP A 49 -27.54 -15.70 45.46
C TRP A 49 -26.08 -15.22 45.70
N GLY A 50 -25.80 -13.97 46.09
CA GLY A 50 -26.69 -12.85 46.45
C GLY A 50 -26.01 -11.46 46.29
N ARG A 51 -26.75 -10.38 46.57
CA ARG A 51 -26.35 -8.96 46.36
C ARG A 51 -25.70 -8.34 47.62
N GLY A 52 -24.87 -7.31 47.42
CA GLY A 52 -24.49 -6.35 48.47
C GLY A 52 -23.64 -5.18 47.95
N GLY A 53 -24.14 -3.94 48.07
CA GLY A 53 -23.30 -2.73 48.03
C GLY A 53 -22.68 -2.45 49.42
N VAL A 54 -21.96 -1.35 49.69
CA VAL A 54 -22.02 -0.01 49.09
C VAL A 54 -20.75 0.82 49.38
N SER A 55 -20.48 1.83 48.52
CA SER A 55 -19.85 3.15 48.76
C SER A 55 -18.62 3.35 49.70
N GLY A 56 -17.58 4.02 49.18
CA GLY A 56 -16.54 4.68 49.98
C GLY A 56 -15.58 5.58 49.17
N VAL A 57 -15.87 6.88 49.08
CA VAL A 57 -14.98 7.96 48.58
C VAL A 57 -13.93 8.34 49.65
N GLY A 58 -12.73 8.91 49.40
CA GLY A 58 -12.08 9.32 48.15
C GLY A 58 -11.57 10.78 48.17
N TRP A 59 -10.37 11.08 48.72
CA TRP A 59 -9.78 12.45 48.74
C TRP A 59 -8.24 12.53 48.69
N GLY A 60 -7.72 13.36 47.75
CA GLY A 60 -6.80 14.48 48.04
C GLY A 60 -5.29 14.26 48.33
N ARG A 61 -4.41 14.85 47.51
CA ARG A 61 -2.96 15.06 47.78
C ARG A 61 -2.68 16.48 48.31
N ALA A 62 -1.59 16.66 49.07
CA ALA A 62 -0.68 17.81 48.95
C ALA A 62 0.71 17.54 49.59
N ARG A 63 1.75 18.25 49.13
CA ARG A 63 3.15 18.25 49.66
C ARG A 63 3.48 19.64 50.23
N PHE A 64 4.42 19.76 51.18
CA PHE A 64 5.36 20.90 51.27
C PHE A 64 6.62 20.55 52.09
N SER A 65 7.64 21.42 52.01
CA SER A 65 9.02 21.31 52.55
C SER A 65 9.55 22.77 52.75
N VAL A 66 10.66 23.11 53.43
CA VAL A 66 11.88 22.42 53.89
C VAL A 66 12.20 22.88 55.36
N ILE A 67 13.28 22.51 56.08
CA ILE A 67 14.68 22.99 55.98
C ILE A 67 15.54 22.21 57.03
N ASP A 68 16.82 22.01 56.72
CA ASP A 68 17.90 21.40 57.55
C ASP A 68 18.56 22.39 58.54
N MET A 69 19.20 21.89 59.62
CA MET A 69 20.35 22.56 60.25
C MET A 69 21.23 21.61 61.12
N ALA A 70 22.29 21.10 60.50
CA ALA A 70 23.69 21.01 61.00
C ALA A 70 24.05 20.22 62.28
N GLY A 71 25.06 19.33 62.18
CA GLY A 71 25.71 18.75 63.36
C GLY A 71 26.84 17.72 63.14
N ARG A 72 28.00 18.15 62.60
CA ARG A 72 29.38 17.60 62.77
C ARG A 72 29.57 16.08 62.99
N TYR A 73 30.34 15.43 62.10
CA TYR A 73 31.52 14.57 62.35
C TYR A 73 31.71 13.58 61.18
N GLY A 74 32.96 13.43 60.70
CA GLY A 74 33.36 12.38 59.76
C GLY A 74 33.63 12.87 58.32
N GLU A 75 34.90 13.05 57.98
CA GLU A 75 35.35 12.90 56.60
C GLU A 75 35.23 11.42 56.23
N ASP A 76 34.27 11.06 55.37
CA ASP A 76 34.26 9.72 54.79
C ASP A 76 35.24 9.68 53.61
N VAL A 77 36.47 9.25 53.92
CA VAL A 77 37.57 9.07 52.96
C VAL A 77 37.29 7.92 51.96
N LEU A 78 36.11 7.28 52.04
CA LEU A 78 35.61 6.29 51.08
C LEU A 78 34.46 6.82 50.19
N ALA A 79 34.08 8.10 50.29
CA ALA A 79 33.01 8.72 49.50
C ALA A 79 33.35 8.96 48.00
N GLY A 80 34.38 8.30 47.47
CA GLY A 80 34.70 8.29 46.04
C GLY A 80 33.90 7.21 45.30
N ASP A 81 33.23 7.57 44.20
CA ASP A 81 32.43 6.67 43.34
C ASP A 81 33.32 5.68 42.55
N TRP A 82 33.94 4.73 43.25
CA TRP A 82 34.90 3.73 42.74
C TRP A 82 34.28 2.69 41.78
N ARG A 83 33.01 2.86 41.40
CA ARG A 83 32.25 1.92 40.55
C ARG A 83 31.76 2.52 39.23
N ARG A 84 32.19 3.73 38.84
CA ARG A 84 32.15 4.12 37.42
C ARG A 84 33.18 3.33 36.63
N ARG A 85 32.81 2.10 36.26
CA ARG A 85 33.47 1.31 35.21
C ARG A 85 33.48 2.17 33.95
N LYS A 86 34.64 2.75 33.61
CA LYS A 86 34.80 3.63 32.46
C LYS A 86 34.48 2.80 31.21
N VAL A 87 33.31 3.03 30.62
CA VAL A 87 32.88 2.35 29.40
C VAL A 87 33.78 2.86 28.28
N THR A 88 34.56 1.95 27.69
CA THR A 88 35.34 2.27 26.49
C THR A 88 34.38 2.62 25.36
N PRO A 89 34.49 3.81 24.73
CA PRO A 89 33.65 4.16 23.59
C PRO A 89 33.85 3.19 22.43
N GLU A 90 32.75 2.75 21.83
CA GLU A 90 32.76 2.01 20.57
C GLU A 90 32.77 2.99 19.39
N VAL A 91 33.64 2.78 18.42
CA VAL A 91 33.81 3.63 17.24
C VAL A 91 33.74 2.76 15.98
N ASP A 92 32.97 3.19 14.98
CA ASP A 92 32.96 2.55 13.68
C ASP A 92 34.32 2.75 12.99
N ALA A 93 34.97 1.65 12.60
CA ALA A 93 36.17 1.67 11.80
C ALA A 93 35.83 1.99 10.34
N GLU A 94 35.48 3.26 10.10
CA GLU A 94 35.28 3.84 8.77
C GLU A 94 36.62 3.92 8.01
N PRO A 95 36.63 3.83 6.67
CA PRO A 95 37.83 4.07 5.88
C PRO A 95 38.48 5.42 6.20
N ASP A 96 39.81 5.48 6.12
CA ASP A 96 40.65 6.64 6.43
C ASP A 96 40.64 7.09 7.91
N LEU A 97 39.88 6.42 8.80
CA LEU A 97 39.99 6.65 10.25
C LEU A 97 41.40 6.24 10.73
N VAL A 98 42.14 7.19 11.31
CA VAL A 98 43.47 6.93 11.87
C VAL A 98 43.36 6.50 13.33
N VAL A 99 43.96 5.36 13.65
CA VAL A 99 44.01 4.78 15.00
C VAL A 99 45.38 4.20 15.28
N GLU A 100 45.71 4.05 16.57
CA GLU A 100 46.89 3.36 17.04
C GLU A 100 46.51 2.05 17.74
N ASP A 101 47.17 0.94 17.42
CA ASP A 101 47.05 -0.32 18.16
C ASP A 101 47.77 -0.21 19.52
N ALA A 102 47.04 -0.40 20.62
CA ALA A 102 47.52 -0.10 21.97
C ALA A 102 48.60 -1.06 22.50
N ASP A 103 48.74 -2.25 21.90
CA ASP A 103 49.76 -3.25 22.29
C ASP A 103 51.07 -3.06 21.52
N SER A 104 51.00 -2.84 20.19
CA SER A 104 52.20 -2.70 19.33
C SER A 104 52.56 -1.27 18.92
N GLY A 105 51.81 -0.26 19.36
CA GLY A 105 52.06 1.16 19.08
C GLY A 105 51.97 1.52 17.59
N PHE A 106 51.19 0.75 16.82
CA PHE A 106 51.13 0.90 15.37
C PHE A 106 50.00 1.84 14.96
N CYS A 107 50.37 3.05 14.56
CA CYS A 107 49.45 4.07 14.08
C CYS A 107 49.27 3.98 12.56
N GLY A 108 48.00 3.89 12.11
CA GLY A 108 47.65 3.82 10.69
C GLY A 108 46.17 4.07 10.41
N ALA A 109 45.86 4.33 9.15
CA ALA A 109 44.51 4.55 8.66
C ALA A 109 43.81 3.22 8.34
N VAL A 110 42.52 3.10 8.66
CA VAL A 110 41.68 1.95 8.28
C VAL A 110 41.53 1.91 6.75
N VAL A 111 42.00 0.84 6.12
CA VAL A 111 41.91 0.65 4.65
C VAL A 111 40.99 -0.50 4.23
N SER A 112 40.85 -1.54 5.04
CA SER A 112 39.97 -2.67 4.76
C SER A 112 39.69 -3.53 6.01
N PHE A 113 38.97 -4.64 5.83
CA PHE A 113 38.85 -5.69 6.84
C PHE A 113 39.13 -7.05 6.21
N GLU A 114 39.94 -7.87 6.87
CA GLU A 114 40.35 -9.20 6.41
C GLU A 114 40.20 -10.21 7.54
N ALA A 115 39.59 -11.38 7.27
CA ALA A 115 39.42 -12.47 8.23
C ALA A 115 38.80 -12.09 9.61
N GLY A 116 38.08 -10.97 9.70
CA GLY A 116 37.50 -10.45 10.96
C GLY A 116 38.37 -9.43 11.71
N ALA A 117 39.58 -9.17 11.22
CA ALA A 117 40.45 -8.08 11.66
C ALA A 117 40.23 -6.80 10.83
N VAL A 118 40.59 -5.65 11.39
CA VAL A 118 40.75 -4.39 10.65
C VAL A 118 42.17 -4.33 10.08
N VAL A 119 42.31 -3.80 8.86
CA VAL A 119 43.61 -3.58 8.21
C VAL A 119 43.95 -2.10 8.35
N LEU A 120 45.07 -1.80 8.99
CA LEU A 120 45.62 -0.45 9.13
C LEU A 120 46.83 -0.27 8.20
N GLU A 121 46.89 0.87 7.50
CA GLU A 121 48.03 1.30 6.69
C GLU A 121 48.75 2.49 7.35
N ASP A 122 50.06 2.39 7.57
CA ASP A 122 50.85 3.51 8.06
C ASP A 122 51.23 4.51 6.95
N ARG A 123 51.76 5.68 7.34
CA ARG A 123 52.22 6.74 6.41
C ARG A 123 53.33 6.31 5.42
N HIS A 124 53.90 5.12 5.57
CA HIS A 124 54.91 4.54 4.70
C HIS A 124 54.34 3.41 3.82
N GLY A 125 53.02 3.20 3.82
CA GLY A 125 52.31 2.20 3.03
C GLY A 125 52.37 0.78 3.61
N LYS A 126 52.84 0.61 4.85
CA LYS A 126 52.92 -0.71 5.49
C LYS A 126 51.55 -1.08 6.04
N ARG A 127 51.02 -2.24 5.65
CA ARG A 127 49.73 -2.78 6.12
C ARG A 127 49.91 -3.81 7.22
N ARG A 128 49.04 -3.78 8.22
CA ARG A 128 48.95 -4.80 9.29
C ARG A 128 47.49 -5.04 9.69
N ASN A 129 47.19 -6.29 10.07
CA ASN A 129 45.85 -6.72 10.44
C ASN A 129 45.75 -6.82 11.96
N PHE A 130 44.74 -6.19 12.55
CA PHE A 130 44.50 -6.15 14.00
C PHE A 130 43.11 -6.67 14.36
N PRO A 131 42.96 -7.59 15.33
CA PRO A 131 41.66 -8.10 15.71
C PRO A 131 40.84 -7.00 16.40
N LEU A 132 39.51 -6.99 16.15
CA LEU A 132 38.57 -6.04 16.75
C LEU A 132 38.28 -6.38 18.22
N LEU A 133 39.29 -6.30 19.08
CA LEU A 133 39.19 -6.60 20.51
C LEU A 133 38.72 -5.37 21.30
N PRO A 134 37.99 -5.57 22.42
CA PRO A 134 37.59 -4.48 23.30
C PRO A 134 38.78 -3.65 23.80
N ALA A 135 38.69 -2.33 23.66
CA ALA A 135 39.70 -1.36 24.10
C ALA A 135 41.13 -1.55 23.52
N ALA A 136 41.28 -2.24 22.39
CA ALA A 136 42.60 -2.52 21.80
C ALA A 136 43.20 -1.38 20.98
N PHE A 137 42.44 -0.32 20.70
CA PHE A 137 42.90 0.80 19.88
C PHE A 137 42.87 2.11 20.67
N LEU A 138 43.71 3.06 20.26
CA LEU A 138 43.70 4.45 20.71
C LEU A 138 43.24 5.34 19.55
N LEU A 139 42.28 6.21 19.83
CA LEU A 139 41.91 7.35 18.97
C LEU A 139 42.27 8.62 19.74
N ASP A 140 43.13 9.47 19.17
CA ASP A 140 43.70 10.66 19.84
C ASP A 140 44.27 10.35 21.24
N GLY A 141 44.96 9.20 21.37
CA GLY A 141 45.53 8.71 22.64
C GLY A 141 44.52 8.18 23.66
N SER A 142 43.22 8.15 23.34
CA SER A 142 42.15 7.64 24.19
C SER A 142 41.72 6.22 23.78
N PRO A 143 41.60 5.25 24.70
CA PRO A 143 41.15 3.90 24.37
C PRO A 143 39.75 3.86 23.74
N VAL A 144 39.63 3.17 22.61
CA VAL A 144 38.39 2.90 21.87
C VAL A 144 38.28 1.40 21.55
N THR A 145 37.05 0.93 21.40
CA THR A 145 36.76 -0.38 20.79
C THR A 145 36.33 -0.14 19.35
N LEU A 146 37.10 -0.62 18.37
CA LEU A 146 36.67 -0.55 16.99
C LEU A 146 35.61 -1.61 16.68
N ARG A 147 34.56 -1.21 15.96
CA ARG A 147 33.54 -2.09 15.40
C ARG A 147 33.49 -1.94 13.88
N ARG A 148 33.09 -2.99 13.17
CA ARG A 148 32.87 -2.91 11.71
C ARG A 148 31.65 -2.01 11.44
N PRO A 149 31.74 -1.02 10.54
CA PRO A 149 30.61 -0.16 10.18
C PRO A 149 29.39 -0.97 9.72
N THR A 150 28.25 -0.75 10.37
CA THR A 150 26.98 -1.32 9.92
C THR A 150 26.33 -0.38 8.92
N ARG A 151 26.27 -0.75 7.64
CA ARG A 151 25.61 0.05 6.61
C ARG A 151 24.14 0.27 6.99
N ALA A 152 23.75 1.53 7.18
CA ALA A 152 22.37 1.89 7.48
C ALA A 152 21.41 1.33 6.40
N PRO A 153 20.23 0.80 6.79
CA PRO A 153 19.22 0.40 5.81
C PRO A 153 18.82 1.61 4.97
N VAL A 154 19.02 1.55 3.65
CA VAL A 154 18.46 2.53 2.73
C VAL A 154 16.93 2.40 2.83
N PRO A 155 16.18 3.49 3.09
CA PRO A 155 14.73 3.43 3.11
C PRO A 155 14.22 2.85 1.79
N ALA A 156 13.36 1.83 1.87
CA ALA A 156 12.77 1.23 0.67
C ALA A 156 12.04 2.32 -0.13
N ALA A 157 12.29 2.38 -1.44
CA ALA A 157 11.64 3.36 -2.32
C ALA A 157 10.12 3.24 -2.20
N ARG A 158 9.44 4.36 -1.95
CA ARG A 158 7.99 4.43 -1.75
C ARG A 158 7.31 3.94 -3.04
N ARG A 159 6.72 2.75 -3.01
CA ARG A 159 6.04 2.15 -4.16
C ARG A 159 4.85 3.03 -4.57
N ARG A 160 4.51 3.00 -5.87
CA ARG A 160 3.33 3.69 -6.43
C ARG A 160 2.34 2.65 -6.96
N THR A 161 1.04 2.98 -6.92
CA THR A 161 -0.03 2.21 -7.57
C THR A 161 -0.04 2.47 -9.09
N ALA A 162 -0.87 1.73 -9.83
CA ALA A 162 -1.01 1.90 -11.28
C ALA A 162 -1.58 3.27 -11.68
N SER A 163 -2.39 3.91 -10.83
CA SER A 163 -2.87 5.30 -10.98
C SER A 163 -1.77 6.34 -10.74
N GLY A 164 -0.69 5.95 -10.05
CA GLY A 164 0.40 6.84 -9.65
C GLY A 164 0.29 7.35 -8.22
N SER A 165 -0.72 6.99 -7.43
CA SER A 165 -0.73 7.28 -5.99
C SER A 165 0.43 6.59 -5.27
N VAL A 166 0.66 7.00 -4.02
CA VAL A 166 1.52 6.25 -3.09
C VAL A 166 0.83 4.94 -2.72
N ALA A 167 1.51 3.82 -2.91
CA ALA A 167 1.03 2.54 -2.38
C ALA A 167 1.07 2.55 -0.85
N VAL A 168 -0.02 2.10 -0.23
CA VAL A 168 -0.13 1.91 1.22
C VAL A 168 0.00 0.42 1.51
N ASP A 169 1.05 0.02 2.23
CA ASP A 169 1.19 -1.37 2.69
C ASP A 169 0.20 -1.66 3.84
N ASN A 170 -0.29 -2.91 3.95
CA ASN A 170 -1.19 -3.39 5.02
C ASN A 170 -2.58 -2.72 5.11
N VAL A 171 -3.20 -2.38 3.98
CA VAL A 171 -4.61 -1.92 3.93
C VAL A 171 -5.53 -3.01 4.50
N ARG A 172 -6.26 -2.71 5.58
CA ARG A 172 -7.36 -3.56 6.04
C ARG A 172 -8.54 -3.39 5.10
N ALA A 173 -9.20 -4.50 4.73
CA ALA A 173 -10.44 -4.46 3.96
C ALA A 173 -11.47 -3.56 4.66
N GLN A 174 -11.86 -2.48 3.99
CA GLN A 174 -12.91 -1.58 4.45
C GLN A 174 -14.28 -2.08 3.99
N VAL A 175 -15.34 -1.69 4.71
CA VAL A 175 -16.70 -1.83 4.20
C VAL A 175 -16.86 -0.82 3.07
N ALA A 176 -17.41 -1.25 1.93
CA ALA A 176 -17.65 -0.36 0.80
C ALA A 176 -18.51 0.84 1.25
N LYS A 177 -18.10 2.05 0.85
CA LYS A 177 -18.89 3.28 1.00
C LYS A 177 -20.24 3.10 0.30
N ALA A 178 -21.21 3.94 0.64
CA ALA A 178 -22.49 3.94 -0.04
C ALA A 178 -22.38 4.51 -1.48
N SER A 179 -21.42 5.41 -1.72
CA SER A 179 -21.13 6.02 -3.02
C SER A 179 -20.69 5.00 -4.08
N ARG A 180 -20.92 5.32 -5.36
CA ARG A 180 -20.57 4.49 -6.52
C ARG A 180 -19.95 5.29 -7.65
N ILE A 181 -19.18 4.62 -8.50
CA ILE A 181 -18.88 5.08 -9.85
C ILE A 181 -19.57 4.11 -10.82
N TRP A 182 -20.36 4.65 -11.73
CA TRP A 182 -20.93 3.92 -12.85
C TRP A 182 -20.12 4.17 -14.12
N VAL A 183 -20.03 3.16 -14.97
CA VAL A 183 -19.30 3.20 -16.25
C VAL A 183 -20.15 2.56 -17.34
N GLU A 184 -19.97 2.95 -18.60
CA GLU A 184 -20.89 2.55 -19.67
C GLU A 184 -20.88 1.04 -19.98
N GLY A 185 -19.76 0.35 -19.76
CA GLY A 185 -19.66 -1.08 -20.01
C GLY A 185 -18.62 -1.86 -19.20
N ILE A 186 -18.55 -3.16 -19.48
CA ILE A 186 -17.65 -4.10 -18.77
C ILE A 186 -16.17 -3.89 -19.10
N HIS A 187 -15.85 -3.31 -20.25
CA HIS A 187 -14.47 -3.01 -20.63
C HIS A 187 -13.92 -1.83 -19.81
N ASP A 188 -14.76 -0.82 -19.63
CA ASP A 188 -14.54 0.36 -18.81
C ASP A 188 -14.27 -0.05 -17.36
N ALA A 189 -15.15 -0.87 -16.77
CA ALA A 189 -15.00 -1.37 -15.42
C ALA A 189 -13.67 -2.12 -15.23
N ALA A 190 -13.28 -2.94 -16.21
CA ALA A 190 -12.04 -3.70 -16.18
C ALA A 190 -10.78 -2.86 -16.44
N LEU A 191 -10.86 -1.76 -17.22
CA LEU A 191 -9.77 -0.80 -17.37
C LEU A 191 -9.60 0.06 -16.12
N VAL A 192 -10.71 0.51 -15.54
CA VAL A 192 -10.73 1.28 -14.30
C VAL A 192 -10.16 0.45 -13.15
N GLU A 193 -10.59 -0.81 -13.02
CA GLU A 193 -10.01 -1.78 -12.09
C GLU A 193 -8.49 -1.93 -12.29
N ARG A 194 -8.03 -2.07 -13.54
CA ARG A 194 -6.58 -2.24 -13.83
C ARG A 194 -5.73 -1.05 -13.37
N ILE A 195 -6.23 0.18 -13.49
CA ILE A 195 -5.43 1.39 -13.23
C ILE A 195 -5.69 1.96 -11.82
N TRP A 196 -6.94 2.06 -11.39
CA TRP A 196 -7.35 2.71 -10.14
C TRP A 196 -7.90 1.73 -9.09
N GLY A 197 -7.97 0.42 -9.36
CA GLY A 197 -8.59 -0.56 -8.46
C GLY A 197 -7.99 -0.58 -7.05
N ASP A 198 -6.67 -0.40 -6.90
CA ASP A 198 -6.01 -0.33 -5.60
C ASP A 198 -6.44 0.89 -4.78
N ASP A 199 -6.50 2.06 -5.43
CA ASP A 199 -6.94 3.33 -4.84
C ASP A 199 -8.42 3.28 -4.44
N LEU A 200 -9.27 2.76 -5.34
CA LEU A 200 -10.71 2.62 -5.11
C LEU A 200 -11.01 1.66 -3.95
N ARG A 201 -10.20 0.61 -3.74
CA ARG A 201 -10.27 -0.28 -2.57
C ARG A 201 -9.89 0.41 -1.27
N ILE A 202 -8.86 1.25 -1.28
CA ILE A 202 -8.48 2.08 -0.12
C ILE A 202 -9.62 3.03 0.24
N GLU A 203 -10.27 3.60 -0.77
CA GLU A 203 -11.40 4.52 -0.60
C GLU A 203 -12.75 3.81 -0.39
N GLY A 204 -12.81 2.48 -0.46
CA GLY A 204 -14.06 1.71 -0.36
C GLY A 204 -15.10 2.04 -1.45
N VAL A 205 -14.67 2.60 -2.58
CA VAL A 205 -15.54 2.94 -3.72
C VAL A 205 -15.67 1.73 -4.64
N VAL A 206 -16.89 1.46 -5.10
CA VAL A 206 -17.18 0.35 -6.03
C VAL A 206 -17.54 0.93 -7.41
N VAL A 207 -17.01 0.29 -8.44
CA VAL A 207 -17.30 0.57 -9.85
C VAL A 207 -18.29 -0.48 -10.36
N GLU A 208 -19.38 -0.03 -10.99
CA GLU A 208 -20.44 -0.90 -11.51
C GLU A 208 -20.70 -0.55 -12.99
N PRO A 209 -20.71 -1.53 -13.93
CA PRO A 209 -21.06 -1.27 -15.32
C PRO A 209 -22.57 -1.13 -15.50
N LEU A 210 -22.98 -0.22 -16.39
CA LEU A 210 -24.37 -0.08 -16.85
C LEU A 210 -24.66 -0.97 -18.07
N ASP A 211 -25.94 -1.13 -18.42
CA ASP A 211 -26.37 -1.73 -19.69
C ASP A 211 -26.64 -0.63 -20.74
N GLY A 212 -25.65 0.26 -20.88
CA GLY A 212 -25.75 1.50 -21.64
C GLY A 212 -26.42 2.66 -20.90
N ILE A 213 -26.19 3.89 -21.36
CA ILE A 213 -26.64 5.11 -20.67
C ILE A 213 -28.10 5.53 -20.94
N ASP A 214 -28.83 4.85 -21.82
CA ASP A 214 -30.16 5.30 -22.28
C ASP A 214 -31.21 5.44 -21.15
N ALA A 215 -31.07 4.65 -20.08
CA ALA A 215 -31.93 4.67 -18.91
C ALA A 215 -31.41 5.53 -17.74
N LEU A 216 -30.27 6.22 -17.88
CA LEU A 216 -29.49 6.82 -16.78
C LEU A 216 -30.32 7.67 -15.80
N ASP A 217 -31.23 8.52 -16.28
CA ASP A 217 -32.09 9.36 -15.42
C ASP A 217 -33.06 8.52 -14.56
N ALA A 218 -33.55 7.37 -15.06
CA ALA A 218 -34.34 6.44 -14.25
C ALA A 218 -33.49 5.72 -13.20
N GLU A 219 -32.33 5.18 -13.60
CA GLU A 219 -31.42 4.46 -12.70
C GLU A 219 -30.86 5.37 -11.60
N VAL A 220 -30.50 6.61 -11.93
CA VAL A 220 -30.11 7.63 -10.95
C VAL A 220 -31.23 7.88 -9.93
N ARG A 221 -32.49 7.92 -10.36
CA ARG A 221 -33.64 8.11 -9.44
C ARG A 221 -33.86 6.90 -8.54
N ASP A 222 -33.73 5.69 -9.08
CA ASP A 222 -33.86 4.44 -8.31
C ASP A 222 -32.67 4.21 -7.35
N PHE A 223 -31.47 4.66 -7.73
CA PHE A 223 -30.33 4.69 -6.83
C PHE A 223 -30.61 5.61 -5.64
N GLY A 224 -31.12 6.82 -5.84
CA GLY A 224 -31.30 7.82 -4.79
C GLY A 224 -29.97 8.39 -4.25
N PRO A 225 -29.22 9.19 -5.04
CA PRO A 225 -28.03 9.89 -4.60
C PRO A 225 -28.30 10.86 -3.45
N GLY A 226 -27.37 10.95 -2.50
CA GLY A 226 -27.45 11.80 -1.32
C GLY A 226 -26.07 12.30 -0.86
N PRO A 227 -26.00 13.17 0.17
CA PRO A 227 -24.75 13.77 0.63
C PRO A 227 -23.70 12.72 1.06
N THR A 228 -24.15 11.62 1.67
CA THR A 228 -23.32 10.48 2.11
C THR A 228 -23.30 9.31 1.12
N ARG A 229 -23.94 9.47 -0.05
CA ARG A 229 -24.16 8.42 -1.05
C ARG A 229 -24.14 9.02 -2.45
N ARG A 230 -22.95 9.47 -2.86
CA ARG A 230 -22.74 10.17 -4.13
C ARG A 230 -22.58 9.20 -5.29
N LEU A 231 -22.92 9.66 -6.48
CA LEU A 231 -22.81 8.86 -7.70
C LEU A 231 -21.92 9.58 -8.72
N GLY A 232 -20.80 8.96 -9.05
CA GLY A 232 -20.02 9.30 -10.24
C GLY A 232 -20.53 8.51 -11.43
N VAL A 233 -20.52 9.08 -12.63
CA VAL A 233 -20.82 8.37 -13.88
C VAL A 233 -19.77 8.75 -14.93
N LEU A 234 -19.07 7.77 -15.50
CA LEU A 234 -18.20 7.91 -16.66
C LEU A 234 -18.97 7.50 -17.92
N VAL A 235 -18.96 8.36 -18.93
CA VAL A 235 -19.71 8.18 -20.18
C VAL A 235 -18.78 8.28 -21.38
N ASP A 236 -18.94 7.36 -22.34
CA ASP A 236 -18.19 7.38 -23.58
C ASP A 236 -18.72 8.45 -24.52
N HIS A 237 -17.93 8.83 -25.52
CA HIS A 237 -18.26 9.82 -26.54
C HIS A 237 -18.96 11.11 -26.04
N LEU A 238 -18.58 11.60 -24.86
CA LEU A 238 -19.23 12.73 -24.21
C LEU A 238 -18.76 14.06 -24.81
N VAL A 239 -19.22 14.34 -26.03
CA VAL A 239 -18.90 15.55 -26.81
C VAL A 239 -20.16 16.42 -27.04
N PRO A 240 -20.03 17.75 -27.22
CA PRO A 240 -21.18 18.62 -27.44
C PRO A 240 -22.03 18.18 -28.65
N GLY A 241 -23.33 17.94 -28.44
CA GLY A 241 -24.27 17.54 -29.50
C GLY A 241 -24.34 16.03 -29.77
N SER A 242 -23.57 15.20 -29.05
CA SER A 242 -23.71 13.74 -29.06
C SER A 242 -25.04 13.27 -28.45
N LYS A 243 -25.45 12.02 -28.68
CA LYS A 243 -26.66 11.45 -28.06
C LYS A 243 -26.51 11.46 -26.53
N GLU A 244 -25.30 11.13 -26.10
CA GLU A 244 -24.79 11.03 -24.74
C GLU A 244 -24.94 12.38 -24.03
N SER A 245 -24.49 13.48 -24.65
CA SER A 245 -24.65 14.84 -24.10
C SER A 245 -26.11 15.25 -23.86
N ARG A 246 -27.07 14.74 -24.66
CA ARG A 246 -28.52 15.00 -24.48
C ARG A 246 -29.16 14.13 -23.40
N ILE A 247 -28.57 12.98 -23.11
CA ILE A 247 -29.02 12.07 -22.05
C ILE A 247 -28.56 12.62 -20.70
N VAL A 248 -27.26 12.89 -20.54
CA VAL A 248 -26.70 13.36 -19.27
C VAL A 248 -27.25 14.73 -18.86
N ALA A 249 -27.63 15.58 -19.82
CA ALA A 249 -28.26 16.88 -19.55
C ALA A 249 -29.63 16.78 -18.83
N ARG A 250 -30.22 15.58 -18.72
CA ARG A 250 -31.45 15.32 -17.95
C ARG A 250 -31.15 15.03 -16.48
N VAL A 251 -29.94 14.60 -16.17
CA VAL A 251 -29.50 14.25 -14.81
C VAL A 251 -29.16 15.55 -14.06
N ASN A 252 -30.08 15.98 -13.20
CA ASN A 252 -29.91 17.19 -12.39
C ASN A 252 -29.96 16.86 -10.89
N SER A 253 -28.79 16.68 -10.28
CA SER A 253 -28.65 16.44 -8.85
C SER A 253 -27.28 16.93 -8.35
N PRO A 254 -27.19 17.62 -7.20
CA PRO A 254 -25.90 18.00 -6.60
C PRO A 254 -25.11 16.81 -6.05
N HIS A 255 -25.70 15.61 -6.02
CA HIS A 255 -25.10 14.37 -5.54
C HIS A 255 -24.72 13.41 -6.67
N VAL A 256 -24.83 13.86 -7.93
CA VAL A 256 -24.36 13.14 -9.12
C VAL A 256 -23.34 13.99 -9.87
N LEU A 257 -22.21 13.38 -10.23
CA LEU A 257 -21.26 13.97 -11.18
C LEU A 257 -21.15 13.05 -12.40
N VAL A 258 -21.52 13.58 -13.56
CA VAL A 258 -21.24 12.92 -14.84
C VAL A 258 -19.96 13.52 -15.44
N THR A 259 -19.01 12.66 -15.77
CA THR A 259 -17.84 12.97 -16.59
C THR A 259 -17.81 12.01 -17.78
N GLY A 260 -16.80 12.15 -18.63
CA GLY A 260 -16.68 11.33 -19.83
C GLY A 260 -15.51 11.76 -20.68
N HIS A 261 -15.31 11.05 -21.78
CA HIS A 261 -14.20 11.29 -22.69
C HIS A 261 -14.67 11.35 -24.15
N PRO A 262 -13.92 12.03 -25.06
CA PRO A 262 -14.38 12.27 -26.43
C PRO A 262 -14.34 11.03 -27.34
N TYR A 263 -13.76 9.94 -26.86
CA TYR A 263 -13.53 8.71 -27.62
C TYR A 263 -14.82 7.95 -27.89
N VAL A 264 -14.88 7.24 -29.02
CA VAL A 264 -16.07 6.46 -29.43
C VAL A 264 -16.29 5.24 -28.52
N ASP A 265 -15.22 4.72 -27.94
CA ASP A 265 -15.19 3.58 -27.04
C ASP A 265 -13.95 3.69 -26.14
N VAL A 266 -14.02 3.20 -24.90
CA VAL A 266 -12.91 3.15 -23.94
C VAL A 266 -11.64 2.50 -24.48
N TRP A 267 -11.71 1.61 -25.47
CA TRP A 267 -10.53 1.10 -26.19
C TRP A 267 -9.67 2.25 -26.73
N GLN A 268 -10.28 3.24 -27.36
CA GLN A 268 -9.60 4.39 -27.98
C GLN A 268 -9.00 5.35 -26.93
N ALA A 269 -9.40 5.23 -25.66
CA ALA A 269 -8.75 5.93 -24.55
C ALA A 269 -7.39 5.33 -24.14
N VAL A 270 -7.00 4.16 -24.66
CA VAL A 270 -5.65 3.59 -24.49
C VAL A 270 -4.71 4.17 -25.56
N LYS A 271 -3.51 4.58 -25.16
CA LYS A 271 -2.54 5.19 -26.07
C LYS A 271 -2.08 4.19 -27.14
N PRO A 272 -2.06 4.58 -28.44
CA PRO A 272 -1.52 3.76 -29.53
C PRO A 272 -0.14 3.16 -29.24
N ALA A 273 0.75 3.94 -28.62
CA ALA A 273 2.11 3.52 -28.26
C ALA A 273 2.16 2.33 -27.27
N ALA A 274 1.21 2.21 -26.34
CA ALA A 274 1.13 1.08 -25.41
C ALA A 274 0.79 -0.24 -26.13
N LEU A 275 0.05 -0.15 -27.23
CA LEU A 275 -0.32 -1.28 -28.10
C LEU A 275 0.70 -1.54 -29.21
N GLY A 276 1.68 -0.66 -29.39
CA GLY A 276 2.65 -0.73 -30.51
C GLY A 276 2.05 -0.37 -31.87
N ILE A 277 0.91 0.31 -31.92
CA ILE A 277 0.28 0.79 -33.16
C ILE A 277 0.56 2.28 -33.37
N ALA A 278 0.63 2.73 -34.62
CA ALA A 278 0.95 4.13 -34.93
C ALA A 278 -0.18 5.10 -34.53
N ALA A 279 -1.43 4.68 -34.74
CA ALA A 279 -2.65 5.39 -34.35
C ALA A 279 -3.82 4.39 -34.29
N TRP A 280 -4.92 4.77 -33.64
CA TRP A 280 -6.18 4.05 -33.76
C TRP A 280 -6.75 4.15 -35.19
N PRO A 281 -7.27 3.06 -35.79
CA PRO A 281 -7.94 3.12 -37.08
C PRO A 281 -9.16 4.06 -37.05
N VAL A 282 -9.38 4.77 -38.15
CA VAL A 282 -10.61 5.55 -38.36
C VAL A 282 -11.67 4.64 -38.95
N VAL A 283 -12.69 4.30 -38.16
CA VAL A 283 -13.85 3.52 -38.63
C VAL A 283 -14.92 4.47 -39.19
N PRO A 284 -15.43 4.26 -40.41
CA PRO A 284 -16.49 5.10 -40.98
C PRO A 284 -17.80 5.04 -40.16
N PRO A 285 -18.56 6.15 -40.08
CA PRO A 285 -19.88 6.16 -39.45
C PRO A 285 -20.84 5.12 -40.04
N GLY A 286 -21.72 4.58 -39.20
CA GLY A 286 -22.71 3.56 -39.60
C GLY A 286 -22.17 2.12 -39.61
N GLN A 287 -20.91 1.90 -39.21
CA GLN A 287 -20.33 0.58 -38.99
C GLN A 287 -20.13 0.32 -37.49
N PRO A 288 -20.30 -0.92 -37.00
CA PRO A 288 -19.90 -1.30 -35.64
C PRO A 288 -18.41 -1.00 -35.40
N TRP A 289 -18.11 -0.16 -34.41
CA TRP A 289 -16.78 0.44 -34.27
C TRP A 289 -15.71 -0.58 -33.86
N LYS A 290 -16.02 -1.48 -32.93
CA LYS A 290 -15.07 -2.51 -32.45
C LYS A 290 -14.67 -3.47 -33.57
N GLU A 291 -15.64 -3.91 -34.37
CA GLU A 291 -15.45 -4.78 -35.53
C GLU A 291 -14.64 -4.08 -36.63
N GLY A 292 -14.92 -2.80 -36.90
CA GLY A 292 -14.13 -1.98 -37.84
C GLY A 292 -12.67 -1.82 -37.41
N VAL A 293 -12.42 -1.59 -36.12
CA VAL A 293 -11.06 -1.55 -35.55
C VAL A 293 -10.36 -2.91 -35.66
N CYS A 294 -11.05 -4.01 -35.32
CA CYS A 294 -10.49 -5.36 -35.41
C CYS A 294 -10.11 -5.70 -36.86
N ALA A 295 -11.00 -5.44 -37.82
CA ALA A 295 -10.74 -5.64 -39.25
C ALA A 295 -9.53 -4.82 -39.75
N ALA A 296 -9.42 -3.55 -39.34
CA ALA A 296 -8.30 -2.69 -39.72
C ALA A 296 -6.95 -3.08 -39.10
N LEU A 297 -6.96 -3.71 -37.92
CA LEU A 297 -5.75 -4.20 -37.22
C LEU A 297 -5.45 -5.69 -37.51
N GLY A 298 -6.26 -6.37 -38.32
CA GLY A 298 -6.10 -7.80 -38.63
C GLY A 298 -6.40 -8.74 -37.46
N VAL A 299 -7.19 -8.29 -36.48
CA VAL A 299 -7.63 -9.10 -35.33
C VAL A 299 -8.98 -9.74 -35.66
N ALA A 300 -9.12 -11.04 -35.38
CA ALA A 300 -10.32 -11.79 -35.77
C ALA A 300 -11.57 -11.38 -34.97
N GLU A 301 -11.46 -11.30 -33.64
CA GLU A 301 -12.60 -11.11 -32.73
C GLU A 301 -12.39 -9.94 -31.76
N PRO A 302 -13.43 -9.17 -31.43
CA PRO A 302 -13.35 -8.10 -30.43
C PRO A 302 -12.83 -8.56 -29.05
N ALA A 303 -13.10 -9.81 -28.68
CA ALA A 303 -12.60 -10.39 -27.43
C ALA A 303 -11.08 -10.65 -27.45
N ASP A 304 -10.48 -10.92 -28.61
CA ASP A 304 -9.02 -11.01 -28.76
C ASP A 304 -8.38 -9.63 -28.63
N MET A 305 -8.94 -8.62 -29.30
CA MET A 305 -8.46 -7.24 -29.21
C MET A 305 -8.54 -6.72 -27.76
N TRP A 306 -9.65 -6.98 -27.05
CA TRP A 306 -9.79 -6.57 -25.66
C TRP A 306 -8.77 -7.24 -24.72
N ARG A 307 -8.57 -8.55 -24.86
CA ARG A 307 -7.52 -9.28 -24.12
C ARG A 307 -6.12 -8.71 -24.43
N HIS A 308 -5.86 -8.34 -25.69
CA HIS A 308 -4.61 -7.69 -26.06
C HIS A 308 -4.45 -6.33 -25.35
N ILE A 309 -5.46 -5.45 -25.42
CA ILE A 309 -5.44 -4.13 -24.77
C ILE A 309 -5.17 -4.25 -23.27
N LEU A 310 -5.94 -5.07 -22.54
CA LEU A 310 -5.72 -5.30 -21.11
C LEU A 310 -4.39 -5.98 -20.78
N SER A 311 -3.73 -6.68 -21.73
CA SER A 311 -2.38 -7.21 -21.51
C SER A 311 -1.27 -6.15 -21.59
N ARG A 312 -1.57 -4.98 -22.16
CA ARG A 312 -0.62 -3.88 -22.41
C ARG A 312 -0.73 -2.71 -21.44
N VAL A 313 -1.92 -2.48 -20.88
CA VAL A 313 -2.14 -1.40 -19.90
C VAL A 313 -1.60 -1.82 -18.52
N ASN A 314 -0.62 -1.08 -18.03
CA ASN A 314 0.03 -1.29 -16.73
C ASN A 314 -0.21 -0.11 -15.77
N SER A 315 -0.46 1.09 -16.29
CA SER A 315 -0.59 2.31 -15.48
C SER A 315 -1.39 3.42 -16.18
N PHE A 316 -1.68 4.50 -15.44
CA PHE A 316 -2.26 5.74 -15.98
C PHE A 316 -1.44 6.32 -17.16
N ALA A 317 -0.14 6.02 -17.24
CA ALA A 317 0.71 6.49 -18.33
C ALA A 317 0.32 5.90 -19.70
N ASP A 318 -0.36 4.75 -19.72
CA ASP A 318 -0.77 4.01 -20.91
C ASP A 318 -2.13 4.47 -21.47
N VAL A 319 -2.85 5.35 -20.78
CA VAL A 319 -4.15 5.91 -21.21
C VAL A 319 -4.08 7.41 -21.47
N GLU A 320 -5.02 7.92 -22.25
CA GLU A 320 -5.08 9.31 -22.67
C GLU A 320 -5.62 10.24 -21.58
N THR A 321 -5.08 11.46 -21.53
CA THR A 321 -5.37 12.48 -20.51
C THR A 321 -6.87 12.76 -20.28
N PRO A 322 -7.77 12.76 -21.29
CA PRO A 322 -9.20 12.95 -21.04
C PRO A 322 -9.83 11.89 -20.13
N LEU A 323 -9.45 10.61 -20.25
CA LEU A 323 -9.94 9.54 -19.36
C LEU A 323 -9.39 9.73 -17.95
N ILE A 324 -8.11 10.06 -17.81
CA ILE A 324 -7.48 10.34 -16.50
C ILE A 324 -8.23 11.47 -15.80
N ASN A 325 -8.35 12.63 -16.45
CA ASN A 325 -9.04 13.80 -15.89
C ASN A 325 -10.52 13.52 -15.57
N ALA A 326 -11.18 12.64 -16.33
CA ALA A 326 -12.55 12.22 -16.05
C ALA A 326 -12.62 11.36 -14.78
N MET A 327 -11.70 10.41 -14.62
CA MET A 327 -11.63 9.50 -13.46
C MET A 327 -11.21 10.21 -12.17
N GLU A 328 -10.16 11.04 -12.17
CA GLU A 328 -9.73 11.78 -10.97
C GLU A 328 -10.87 12.63 -10.42
N ARG A 329 -11.58 13.37 -11.29
CA ARG A 329 -12.76 14.17 -10.91
C ARG A 329 -13.91 13.34 -10.32
N LEU A 330 -14.11 12.11 -10.81
CA LEU A 330 -15.12 11.20 -10.26
C LEU A 330 -14.70 10.71 -8.87
N ILE A 331 -13.44 10.31 -8.71
CA ILE A 331 -12.87 9.85 -7.45
C ILE A 331 -12.97 10.94 -6.39
N ASP A 332 -12.48 12.15 -6.66
CA ASP A 332 -12.60 13.32 -5.78
C ASP A 332 -14.07 13.52 -5.35
N PHE A 333 -15.00 13.51 -6.30
CA PHE A 333 -16.41 13.77 -6.03
C PHE A 333 -17.09 12.69 -5.16
N VAL A 334 -16.80 11.40 -5.37
CA VAL A 334 -17.45 10.31 -4.62
C VAL A 334 -16.78 10.02 -3.28
N THR A 335 -15.56 10.53 -3.07
CA THR A 335 -14.78 10.40 -1.83
C THR A 335 -14.84 11.62 -0.93
N GLU A 336 -15.30 12.77 -1.43
CA GLU A 336 -15.47 14.01 -0.67
C GLU A 336 -16.21 13.76 0.68
N PRO A 337 -15.64 14.20 1.82
CA PRO A 337 -16.29 14.07 3.12
C PRO A 337 -17.67 14.74 3.16
N ALA A 338 -18.57 14.17 3.97
CA ALA A 338 -19.91 14.69 4.24
C ALA A 338 -19.94 15.63 5.46
#